data_AF-A0A7G8DH66-F1
#
_entry.id   AF-A0A7G8DH66-F1
#
_cell.length_a   1.000
_cell.length_b   1.000
_cell.length_c   1.000
_cell.angle_alpha   90.00
_cell.angle_beta   90.00
_cell.angle_gamma   90.00
#
_symmetry.space_group_name_H-M   'P 1'
#
loop_
_entity.id
_entity.type
_entity.pdbx_description
1 polymer ?
#
loop_
_entity_poly.entity_id
_entity_poly.type
_entity_poly.pdbx_seq_one_letter_code
_entity_poly.pdbx_strand_id
1 'polypeptide(L)'
;MVGCSGITQRAPGSLLAEQQQEPAISGDGSKLAVIVDQRGRPTVQLKDLRGGGRLPLRHLNRQQPHSSPSLSWNGRYLAVIVQRGNRRLVLIEDRLSGRAHPLRLPSGRSPIRVSLAPDGRQLAVQTADRGRWQVELLDLSGLLEPDRPGGLRRSTPAEPQP
;
A
#
# COMPACT_ATOMS: atom_id res chain seq x y z
N MET A 1 33.71 -18.00 20.97
CA MET A 1 33.51 -17.01 19.89
C MET A 1 32.41 -17.55 18.99
N VAL A 2 31.16 -17.09 19.14
CA VAL A 2 30.00 -17.62 18.40
C VAL A 2 29.90 -16.85 17.08
N GLY A 3 30.18 -17.52 15.97
CA GLY A 3 30.10 -16.94 14.63
C GLY A 3 28.66 -16.90 14.14
N CYS A 4 28.23 -15.73 13.63
CA CYS A 4 26.95 -15.59 12.94
C CYS A 4 27.02 -16.29 11.57
N SER A 5 26.31 -17.40 11.42
CA SER A 5 26.04 -18.00 10.12
C SER A 5 24.89 -17.25 9.45
N GLY A 6 25.20 -16.39 8.49
CA GLY A 6 24.19 -15.73 7.67
C GLY A 6 23.50 -16.75 6.76
N ILE A 7 22.21 -17.00 6.96
CA ILE A 7 21.41 -17.80 6.02
C ILE A 7 21.17 -16.93 4.78
N THR A 8 21.95 -17.15 3.73
CA THR A 8 21.69 -16.58 2.41
C THR A 8 20.81 -17.54 1.64
N GLN A 9 19.51 -17.30 1.61
CA GLN A 9 18.61 -18.01 0.70
C GLN A 9 18.59 -17.27 -0.64
N ARG A 10 19.20 -17.88 -1.66
CA ARG A 10 19.04 -17.42 -3.04
C ARG A 10 17.65 -17.86 -3.52
N ALA A 11 16.86 -16.91 -4.03
CA ALA A 11 15.60 -17.23 -4.66
C ALA A 11 15.84 -18.25 -5.79
N PRO A 12 15.07 -19.36 -5.88
CA PRO A 12 15.20 -20.28 -6.99
C PRO A 12 14.89 -19.51 -8.27
N GLY A 13 15.88 -19.46 -9.17
CA GLY A 13 15.73 -18.84 -10.47
C GLY A 13 14.71 -19.63 -11.29
N SER A 14 13.47 -19.15 -11.35
CA SER A 14 12.53 -19.56 -12.39
C SER A 14 12.80 -18.73 -13.63
N LEU A 15 13.04 -19.41 -14.75
CA LEU A 15 13.45 -18.87 -16.05
C LEU A 15 12.38 -18.05 -16.79
N LEU A 16 11.24 -17.76 -16.15
CA LEU A 16 10.31 -16.69 -16.52
C LEU A 16 9.71 -16.12 -15.23
N ALA A 17 10.45 -15.25 -14.55
CA ALA A 17 9.84 -14.45 -13.50
C ALA A 17 8.69 -13.65 -14.13
N GLU A 18 7.44 -13.86 -13.67
CA GLU A 18 6.33 -12.95 -13.96
C GLU A 18 6.87 -11.53 -13.82
N GLN A 19 6.77 -10.70 -14.87
CA GLN A 19 7.30 -9.33 -14.83
C GLN A 19 6.63 -8.60 -13.66
N GLN A 20 7.42 -8.34 -12.61
CA GLN A 20 7.00 -7.69 -11.38
C GLN A 20 7.60 -6.29 -11.35
N GLN A 21 6.76 -5.29 -11.15
CA GLN A 21 7.14 -3.88 -11.14
C GLN A 21 6.60 -3.18 -9.91
N GLU A 22 7.19 -2.02 -9.61
CA GLU A 22 6.75 -1.11 -8.55
C GLU A 22 6.52 -1.83 -7.20
N PRO A 23 7.55 -2.49 -6.61
CA PRO A 23 7.40 -3.17 -5.34
C PRO A 23 7.15 -2.18 -4.20
N ALA A 24 6.25 -2.54 -3.28
CA ALA A 24 6.00 -1.80 -2.04
C ALA A 24 5.90 -2.76 -0.86
N ILE A 25 6.66 -2.51 0.21
CA ILE A 25 6.70 -3.34 1.41
C ILE A 25 5.95 -2.65 2.55
N SER A 26 5.28 -3.42 3.43
CA SER A 26 4.70 -2.89 4.66
C SER A 26 5.79 -2.47 5.66
N GLY A 27 5.49 -1.51 6.53
CA GLY A 27 6.44 -1.01 7.52
C GLY A 27 7.00 -2.09 8.47
N ASP A 28 6.20 -3.11 8.77
CA ASP A 28 6.58 -4.29 9.58
C ASP A 28 7.28 -5.41 8.78
N GLY A 29 7.52 -5.19 7.48
CA GLY A 29 8.17 -6.13 6.58
C GLY A 29 7.37 -7.40 6.27
N SER A 30 6.11 -7.51 6.70
CA SER A 30 5.33 -8.74 6.56
C SER A 30 4.61 -8.89 5.23
N LYS A 31 4.44 -7.81 4.45
CA LYS A 31 3.67 -7.82 3.20
C LYS A 31 4.41 -7.14 2.08
N LEU A 32 4.23 -7.66 0.87
CA LEU A 32 4.77 -7.11 -0.36
C LEU A 32 3.64 -6.95 -1.38
N ALA A 33 3.41 -5.72 -1.83
CA ALA A 33 2.59 -5.43 -3.00
C ALA A 33 3.51 -5.30 -4.23
N VAL A 34 3.10 -5.89 -5.35
CA VAL A 34 3.78 -5.78 -6.65
C VAL A 34 2.75 -5.58 -7.75
N ILE A 35 3.11 -4.86 -8.80
CA ILE A 35 2.34 -4.83 -10.04
C ILE A 35 2.83 -5.98 -10.92
N VAL A 36 1.91 -6.82 -11.37
CA VAL A 36 2.13 -7.91 -12.32
C VAL A 36 1.30 -7.69 -13.58
N ASP A 37 1.78 -8.16 -14.72
CA ASP A 37 0.91 -8.28 -15.89
C ASP A 37 -0.04 -9.47 -15.69
N GLN A 38 -1.35 -9.19 -15.66
CA GLN A 38 -2.38 -10.22 -15.69
C GLN A 38 -3.19 -10.07 -16.97
N ARG A 39 -2.90 -10.92 -17.97
CA ARG A 39 -3.60 -10.96 -19.26
C ARG A 39 -3.58 -9.61 -19.99
N GLY A 40 -2.42 -8.95 -20.02
CA GLY A 40 -2.21 -7.65 -20.65
C GLY A 40 -2.71 -6.46 -19.82
N ARG A 41 -3.06 -6.69 -18.54
CA ARG A 41 -3.53 -5.64 -17.63
C ARG A 41 -2.64 -5.58 -16.39
N PRO A 42 -1.91 -4.47 -16.18
CA PRO A 42 -1.18 -4.21 -14.93
C PRO A 42 -2.12 -4.35 -13.74
N THR A 43 -1.82 -5.31 -12.87
CA THR A 43 -2.66 -5.67 -11.73
C THR A 43 -1.82 -5.83 -10.49
N VAL A 44 -2.20 -5.12 -9.43
CA VAL A 44 -1.58 -5.27 -8.12
C VAL A 44 -1.86 -6.65 -7.51
N GLN A 45 -0.82 -7.26 -6.97
CA GLN A 45 -0.87 -8.49 -6.20
C GLN A 45 -0.24 -8.24 -4.84
N LEU A 46 -0.90 -8.70 -3.79
CA LEU A 46 -0.39 -8.65 -2.42
C LEU A 46 0.10 -10.04 -2.00
N LYS A 47 1.29 -10.09 -1.41
CA LYS A 47 1.95 -11.31 -0.92
C LYS A 47 2.23 -11.17 0.57
N ASP A 48 2.03 -12.26 1.31
CA ASP A 48 2.51 -12.43 2.67
C ASP A 48 3.94 -12.94 2.62
N LEU A 49 4.87 -12.18 3.21
CA LEU A 49 6.29 -12.54 3.27
C LEU A 49 6.62 -13.49 4.43
N ARG A 50 5.75 -13.60 5.44
CA ARG A 50 5.93 -14.55 6.56
C ARG A 50 5.39 -15.92 6.19
N GLY A 51 4.24 -15.96 5.52
CA GLY A 51 3.57 -17.20 5.12
C GLY A 51 3.80 -17.65 3.68
N GLY A 52 4.40 -16.80 2.83
CA GLY A 52 4.70 -17.10 1.42
C GLY A 52 3.49 -17.08 0.47
N GLY A 53 2.29 -16.78 0.96
CA GLY A 53 1.04 -16.87 0.21
C GLY A 53 0.59 -15.56 -0.46
N ARG A 54 -0.27 -15.66 -1.47
CA ARG A 54 -0.98 -14.50 -2.05
C ARG A 54 -2.15 -14.12 -1.15
N LEU A 55 -2.30 -12.83 -0.85
CA LEU A 55 -3.40 -12.29 -0.07
C LEU A 55 -4.48 -11.72 -1.01
N PRO A 56 -5.76 -12.07 -0.80
CA PRO A 56 -6.83 -11.60 -1.67
C PRO A 56 -7.08 -10.10 -1.49
N LEU A 57 -7.38 -9.44 -2.61
CA LEU A 57 -7.82 -8.03 -2.67
C LEU A 57 -9.26 -8.00 -3.17
N ARG A 58 -10.15 -7.35 -2.41
CA ARG A 58 -11.59 -7.43 -2.63
C ARG A 58 -12.09 -6.41 -3.66
N HIS A 59 -11.50 -5.22 -3.66
CA HIS A 59 -12.04 -4.08 -4.41
C HIS A 59 -11.25 -3.76 -5.67
N LEU A 60 -10.05 -4.32 -5.81
CA LEU A 60 -9.12 -4.00 -6.89
C LEU A 60 -9.35 -4.84 -8.16
N ASN A 61 -10.00 -6.01 -8.09
CA ASN A 61 -10.11 -6.93 -9.23
C ASN A 61 -10.91 -6.42 -10.45
N ARG A 62 -11.59 -5.28 -10.37
CA ARG A 62 -12.42 -4.73 -11.46
C ARG A 62 -12.01 -3.31 -11.88
N GLN A 63 -10.88 -2.79 -11.39
CA GLN A 63 -10.49 -1.38 -11.57
C GLN A 63 -9.08 -1.23 -12.16
N GLN A 64 -8.74 -2.08 -13.13
CA GLN A 64 -7.45 -2.07 -13.84
C GLN A 64 -7.38 -0.99 -14.95
N PRO A 65 -6.17 -0.51 -15.32
CA PRO A 65 -4.86 -0.90 -14.79
C PRO A 65 -4.55 -0.32 -13.40
N HIS A 66 -3.73 -1.04 -12.65
CA HIS A 66 -3.20 -0.63 -11.35
C HIS A 66 -1.79 -0.07 -11.49
N SER A 67 -1.44 0.89 -10.65
CA SER A 67 -0.09 1.46 -10.58
C SER A 67 0.17 2.06 -9.19
N SER A 68 1.44 2.27 -8.88
CA SER A 68 1.95 2.89 -7.66
C SER A 68 1.34 2.31 -6.38
N PRO A 69 1.52 1.01 -6.08
CA PRO A 69 1.06 0.46 -4.82
C PRO A 69 1.84 1.07 -3.65
N SER A 70 1.20 1.24 -2.51
CA SER A 70 1.84 1.69 -1.26
C SER A 70 1.14 1.11 -0.04
N LEU A 71 1.90 0.62 0.92
CA LEU A 71 1.40 -0.09 2.11
C LEU A 71 1.61 0.73 3.38
N SER A 72 0.68 0.56 4.32
CA SER A 72 0.79 1.02 5.71
C SER A 72 1.68 0.08 6.55
N TRP A 73 1.85 0.38 7.84
CA TRP A 73 2.77 -0.31 8.75
C TRP A 73 2.56 -1.83 8.78
N ASN A 74 1.37 -2.33 9.16
CA ASN A 74 1.09 -3.77 9.16
C ASN A 74 0.49 -4.25 7.82
N GLY A 75 0.33 -3.36 6.86
CA GLY A 75 -0.33 -3.62 5.57
C GLY A 75 -1.83 -3.83 5.69
N ARG A 76 -2.50 -3.20 6.67
CA ARG A 76 -3.96 -3.09 6.76
C ARG A 76 -4.48 -2.27 5.59
N TYR A 77 -3.85 -1.13 5.34
CA TYR A 77 -4.16 -0.26 4.22
C TYR A 77 -3.20 -0.50 3.05
N LEU A 78 -3.79 -0.65 1.86
CA LEU A 78 -3.09 -0.67 0.57
C LEU A 78 -3.67 0.47 -0.29
N ALA A 79 -2.85 1.47 -0.57
CA ALA A 79 -3.17 2.54 -1.52
C ALA A 79 -2.69 2.14 -2.93
N VAL A 80 -3.55 2.32 -3.93
CA VAL A 80 -3.25 1.98 -5.33
C VAL A 80 -3.89 3.03 -6.24
N ILE A 81 -3.22 3.40 -7.32
CA ILE A 81 -3.85 4.17 -8.40
C ILE A 81 -4.57 3.18 -9.32
N VAL A 82 -5.87 3.38 -9.48
CA VAL A 82 -6.76 2.55 -10.29
C VAL A 82 -7.35 3.37 -11.44
N GLN A 83 -7.84 2.68 -12.47
CA GLN A 83 -8.60 3.29 -13.55
C GLN A 83 -10.09 2.99 -13.36
N ARG A 84 -10.91 4.05 -13.33
CA ARG A 84 -12.37 3.94 -13.30
C ARG A 84 -12.97 4.74 -14.46
N GLY A 85 -13.42 4.04 -15.50
CA GLY A 85 -13.82 4.67 -16.75
C GLY A 85 -12.63 5.36 -17.41
N ASN A 86 -12.77 6.65 -17.73
CA ASN A 86 -11.70 7.45 -18.35
C ASN A 86 -10.86 8.25 -17.34
N ARG A 87 -10.95 7.96 -16.04
CA ARG A 87 -10.24 8.71 -14.99
C ARG A 87 -9.41 7.78 -14.11
N ARG A 88 -8.21 8.26 -13.75
CA ARG A 88 -7.38 7.67 -12.69
C ARG A 88 -7.76 8.26 -11.35
N LEU A 89 -7.81 7.43 -10.32
CA LEU A 89 -8.06 7.85 -8.93
C LEU A 89 -7.25 6.98 -7.97
N VAL A 90 -7.05 7.47 -6.75
CA VAL A 90 -6.42 6.66 -5.70
C VAL A 90 -7.51 5.87 -4.98
N LEU A 91 -7.33 4.57 -4.83
CA LEU A 91 -8.17 3.70 -4.02
C LEU A 91 -7.34 3.20 -2.84
N ILE A 92 -7.86 3.37 -1.63
CA ILE A 92 -7.28 2.74 -0.43
C ILE A 92 -8.18 1.59 -0.01
N GLU A 93 -7.65 0.36 -0.05
CA GLU A 93 -8.33 -0.82 0.47
C GLU A 93 -7.96 -1.02 1.95
N ASP A 94 -8.97 -0.99 2.84
CA ASP A 94 -8.85 -1.42 4.23
C ASP A 94 -9.11 -2.93 4.30
N ARG A 95 -8.04 -3.69 4.51
CA ARG A 95 -8.09 -5.15 4.55
C ARG A 95 -8.68 -5.71 5.85
N LEU A 96 -8.69 -4.93 6.93
CA LEU A 96 -9.29 -5.35 8.19
C LEU A 96 -10.81 -5.21 8.13
N SER A 97 -11.30 -4.04 7.72
CA SER A 97 -12.75 -3.78 7.65
C SER A 97 -13.38 -4.28 6.33
N GLY A 98 -12.57 -4.62 5.33
CA GLY A 98 -13.03 -4.96 3.99
C GLY A 98 -13.66 -3.79 3.23
N ARG A 99 -13.36 -2.54 3.62
CA ARG A 99 -13.88 -1.33 2.96
C ARG A 99 -12.87 -0.80 1.94
N ALA A 100 -13.35 0.00 0.99
CA ALA A 100 -12.47 0.74 0.10
C ALA A 100 -12.84 2.23 0.12
N HIS A 101 -11.80 3.07 0.11
CA HIS A 101 -11.90 4.52 0.20
C HIS A 101 -11.35 5.12 -1.10
N PRO A 102 -12.21 5.46 -2.07
CA PRO A 102 -11.78 6.17 -3.28
C PRO A 102 -11.50 7.64 -2.93
N LEU A 103 -10.29 8.11 -3.20
CA LEU A 103 -9.89 9.50 -3.05
C LEU A 103 -9.99 10.21 -4.38
N ARG A 104 -10.75 11.31 -4.39
CA ARG A 104 -10.87 12.20 -5.55
C ARG A 104 -9.97 13.40 -5.32
N LEU A 105 -9.06 13.63 -6.25
CA LEU A 105 -8.26 14.85 -6.28
C LEU A 105 -9.10 16.03 -6.79
N PRO A 106 -8.70 17.28 -6.48
CA PRO A 106 -9.29 18.47 -7.06
C PRO A 106 -9.36 18.42 -8.59
N SER A 107 -10.37 19.08 -9.16
CA SER A 107 -10.72 19.06 -10.59
C SER A 107 -9.51 19.29 -11.50
N GLY A 108 -9.29 18.38 -12.46
CA GLY A 108 -8.24 18.48 -13.48
C GLY A 108 -6.95 17.72 -13.16
N ARG A 109 -6.74 17.30 -11.90
CA ARG A 109 -5.53 16.59 -11.48
C ARG A 109 -5.66 15.08 -11.67
N SER A 110 -4.62 14.48 -12.25
CA SER A 110 -4.50 13.02 -12.40
C SER A 110 -3.40 12.49 -11.48
N PRO A 111 -3.65 11.47 -10.64
CA PRO A 111 -2.63 10.89 -9.78
C PRO A 111 -1.65 10.04 -10.59
N ILE A 112 -0.37 10.07 -10.21
CA ILE A 112 0.71 9.41 -10.96
C ILE A 112 1.59 8.55 -10.07
N ARG A 113 1.85 9.02 -8.85
CA ARG A 113 2.49 8.25 -7.78
C ARG A 113 1.78 8.53 -6.47
N VAL A 114 1.79 7.54 -5.58
CA VAL A 114 1.30 7.67 -4.21
C VAL A 114 2.30 7.06 -3.23
N SER A 115 2.39 7.67 -2.05
CA SER A 115 3.15 7.13 -0.91
C SER A 115 2.32 7.34 0.36
N LEU A 116 1.82 6.24 0.91
CA LEU A 116 1.05 6.21 2.14
C LEU A 116 2.01 6.22 3.33
N ALA A 117 1.79 7.12 4.27
CA ALA A 117 2.52 7.12 5.52
C ALA A 117 2.29 5.79 6.27
N PRO A 118 3.30 5.20 6.91
CA PRO A 118 3.14 3.92 7.58
C PRO A 118 2.03 3.93 8.65
N ASP A 119 1.82 5.06 9.32
CA ASP A 119 0.75 5.22 10.31
C ASP A 119 -0.66 5.37 9.72
N GLY A 120 -0.80 5.40 8.40
CA GLY A 120 -2.06 5.55 7.68
C GLY A 120 -2.68 6.97 7.73
N ARG A 121 -1.98 7.97 8.30
CA ARG A 121 -2.57 9.30 8.56
C ARG A 121 -2.37 10.29 7.43
N GLN A 122 -1.38 10.07 6.56
CA GLN A 122 -1.09 10.98 5.46
C GLN A 122 -0.82 10.20 4.18
N LEU A 123 -1.17 10.81 3.05
CA LEU A 123 -0.86 10.28 1.73
C LEU A 123 -0.21 11.38 0.89
N ALA A 124 1.03 11.15 0.47
CA ALA A 124 1.65 11.95 -0.58
C ALA A 124 1.16 11.47 -1.95
N VAL A 125 0.70 12.40 -2.77
CA VAL A 125 0.23 12.12 -4.14
C VAL A 125 0.97 13.02 -5.11
N GLN A 126 1.69 12.43 -6.05
CA GLN A 126 2.19 13.15 -7.21
C GLN A 126 1.06 13.26 -8.24
N THR A 127 0.78 14.48 -8.68
CA THR A 127 -0.27 14.80 -9.64
C THR A 127 0.30 15.44 -10.90
N ALA A 128 -0.37 15.24 -12.04
CA ALA A 128 -0.19 16.08 -13.21
C ALA A 128 -1.46 16.89 -13.49
N ASP A 129 -1.25 18.15 -13.83
CA ASP A 129 -2.26 19.10 -14.29
C ASP A 129 -1.68 19.99 -15.38
N ARG A 130 -2.24 19.92 -16.59
CA ARG A 130 -1.86 20.75 -17.76
C ARG A 130 -0.34 20.84 -17.98
N GLY A 131 0.35 19.70 -17.92
CA GLY A 131 1.81 19.62 -18.14
C GLY A 131 2.69 19.99 -16.94
N ARG A 132 2.09 20.35 -15.79
CA ARG A 132 2.81 20.60 -14.54
C ARG A 132 2.68 19.42 -13.59
N TRP A 133 3.80 19.10 -12.94
CA TRP A 133 3.88 18.06 -11.92
C TRP A 133 3.91 18.70 -10.54
N GLN A 134 3.08 18.20 -9.62
CA GLN A 134 3.00 18.68 -8.24
C GLN A 134 2.95 17.51 -7.27
N VAL A 135 3.30 17.76 -6.01
CA VAL A 135 3.14 16.80 -4.92
C VAL A 135 2.20 17.42 -3.89
N GLU A 136 1.19 16.64 -3.48
CA GLU A 136 0.18 17.04 -2.53
C GLU A 136 0.19 16.08 -1.33
N LEU A 137 0.03 16.62 -0.12
CA LEU A 137 -0.18 15.84 1.08
C LEU A 137 -1.66 15.88 1.45
N LEU A 138 -2.28 14.70 1.51
CA LEU A 138 -3.66 14.53 1.95
C LEU A 138 -3.67 14.03 3.40
N ASP A 139 -4.45 14.68 4.25
CA ASP A 139 -4.74 14.17 5.59
C ASP A 139 -5.82 13.08 5.51
N LEU A 140 -5.50 11.92 6.06
CA LEU A 140 -6.37 10.75 6.12
C LEU A 140 -6.87 10.48 7.54
N SER A 141 -6.49 11.30 8.54
CA SER A 141 -6.83 11.07 9.95
C SER A 141 -8.34 11.02 10.23
N GLY A 142 -9.16 11.69 9.41
CA GLY A 142 -10.63 11.64 9.49
C GLY A 142 -11.27 10.51 8.69
N LEU A 143 -10.49 9.78 7.89
CA LEU A 143 -10.97 8.73 6.98
C LEU A 143 -10.52 7.34 7.40
N LEU A 144 -9.28 7.22 7.88
CA LEU A 144 -8.63 5.97 8.25
C LEU A 144 -8.30 5.95 9.74
N GLU A 145 -8.35 4.77 10.33
CA GLU A 145 -7.81 4.55 11.66
C GLU A 145 -6.27 4.50 11.60
N PRO A 146 -5.55 5.00 12.62
CA PRO A 146 -4.10 4.93 12.61
C PRO A 146 -3.57 3.49 12.62
N ASP A 147 -2.70 3.15 11.67
CA ASP A 147 -2.01 1.86 11.60
C ASP A 147 -0.67 1.91 12.34
N ARG A 148 -0.71 1.75 13.66
CA ARG A 148 0.49 1.89 14.50
C ARG A 148 1.27 0.57 14.64
N PRO A 149 2.58 0.64 14.91
CA PRO A 149 3.33 -0.52 15.33
C PRO A 149 2.69 -1.18 16.56
N GLY A 150 2.50 -2.50 16.50
CA GLY A 150 2.12 -3.28 17.67
C GLY A 150 3.22 -3.15 18.73
N GLY A 151 2.91 -2.57 19.88
CA GLY A 151 3.88 -2.39 20.98
C GLY A 151 3.81 -1.03 21.68
N LEU A 152 3.16 -0.02 21.11
CA LEU A 152 2.85 1.22 21.83
C LEU A 152 1.62 0.98 22.71
N ARG A 153 1.83 0.34 23.88
CA ARG A 153 0.80 0.36 24.93
C ARG A 153 0.50 1.82 25.23
N ARG A 154 -0.74 2.25 25.01
CA ARG A 154 -1.27 3.39 25.74
C ARG A 154 -1.48 2.90 27.16
N SER A 155 -0.50 3.10 28.04
CA SER A 155 -0.80 3.14 29.46
C SER A 155 -1.69 4.36 29.66
N THR A 156 -2.96 4.15 29.99
CA THR A 156 -3.75 5.18 30.66
C THR A 156 -2.91 5.63 31.87
N PRO A 157 -2.63 6.94 32.04
CA PRO A 157 -2.04 7.40 33.30
C PRO A 157 -2.95 6.91 34.42
N ALA A 158 -2.38 6.26 35.44
CA ALA A 158 -3.16 5.90 36.62
C ALA A 158 -3.77 7.19 37.19
N GLU A 159 -5.09 7.22 37.28
CA GLU A 159 -5.82 8.27 37.98
C GLU A 159 -5.32 8.27 39.43
N PRO A 160 -4.81 9.41 39.94
CA PRO A 160 -4.42 9.48 41.34
C PRO A 160 -5.69 9.28 42.18
N GLN A 161 -5.78 8.14 42.84
CA GLN A 161 -6.84 7.87 43.81
C GLN A 161 -6.65 8.81 45.01
N PRO A 162 -7.73 9.44 45.52
CA PRO A 162 -7.68 10.36 46.65
C PRO A 162 -7.32 9.67 47.97
#